data_AF-A0A7W1YJB2-F1
#
_entry.id   AF-A0A7W1YJB2-F1
#
_cell.length_a   1.000
_cell.length_b   1.000
_cell.length_c   1.000
_cell.angle_alpha   90.00
_cell.angle_beta   90.00
_cell.angle_gamma   90.00
#
_symmetry.space_group_name_H-M   'P 1'
#
loop_
_entity.id
_entity.type
_entity.pdbx_description
1 polymer ?
#
loop_
_entity_poly.entity_id
_entity_poly.type
_entity_poly.pdbx_seq_one_letter_code
_entity_poly.pdbx_strand_id
1 'polypeptide(L)'
;MPTATLPRSAQALVGTQRPTLAQVRLLRRVAIQDVEETKKLSAALQDGLGALKDDAKVRKGILSLALGHFSDAEDAFSGTDAYSQALLGLVYHELGEHADAKVHLAAAAKGLPEAKAELVRTLLDGGQIEDAEKALANVTDGADREFLAGRLQDAKGNVEAAINAYEAALEKDPEHVEAAFKLGVLLDRIGDDDMAVEYYLVCADVAPHYLAGVTNLGILYEERGESNAAIDCFRQVLAYNPRDRRALMLLRDAKSSRTMYYDEREERERERMEKIMRTPVNDFELSVRSRNCLAKMNIFTLGDLLKITEQEMLSYKNFGETSLKEVKEMLAARNLRLGMFRDGDERSISKADQKILGESVEKLELSSRTQQVLENLGVSRIGDLAQYTDLDLYKAAGSGQSVVQELSTALGAFGVSLPRPEIKL
;
A
#
# COMPACT_ATOMS: atom_id res chain seq x y z
N MET A 1 6.73 -1.47 -34.01
CA MET A 1 6.20 -2.31 -32.93
C MET A 1 6.46 -1.55 -31.64
N PRO A 2 5.44 -1.19 -30.84
CA PRO A 2 5.71 -0.45 -29.62
C PRO A 2 6.51 -1.39 -28.71
N THR A 3 7.77 -1.07 -28.48
CA THR A 3 8.56 -1.66 -27.41
C THR A 3 7.74 -1.47 -26.14
N ALA A 4 7.20 -2.54 -25.57
CA ALA A 4 6.59 -2.47 -24.25
C ALA A 4 7.62 -1.76 -23.35
N THR A 5 7.28 -0.55 -22.90
CA THR A 5 8.14 0.19 -21.98
C THR A 5 8.31 -0.70 -20.77
N LEU A 6 9.53 -1.20 -20.56
CA LEU A 6 9.83 -2.07 -19.45
C LEU A 6 9.37 -1.41 -18.15
N PRO A 7 8.81 -2.19 -17.23
CA PRO A 7 8.40 -1.63 -15.96
C PRO A 7 9.62 -1.04 -15.24
N ARG A 8 9.36 -0.10 -14.33
CA ARG A 8 10.42 0.63 -13.61
C ARG A 8 11.41 -0.30 -12.92
N SER A 9 10.90 -1.39 -12.33
CA SER A 9 11.68 -2.46 -11.71
C SER A 9 12.74 -3.06 -12.64
N ALA A 10 12.47 -3.12 -13.95
CA ALA A 10 13.35 -3.71 -14.96
C ALA A 10 14.11 -2.68 -15.81
N GLN A 11 14.03 -1.38 -15.50
CA GLN A 11 14.80 -0.36 -16.24
C GLN A 11 16.30 -0.58 -16.15
N ALA A 12 16.80 -1.15 -15.04
CA ALA A 12 18.20 -1.56 -14.88
C ALA A 12 18.65 -2.57 -15.97
N LEU A 13 17.73 -3.36 -16.53
CA LEU A 13 18.03 -4.30 -17.60
C LEU A 13 18.30 -3.64 -18.95
N VAL A 14 17.93 -2.37 -19.14
CA VAL A 14 18.11 -1.66 -20.43
C VAL A 14 19.27 -0.67 -20.40
N GLY A 15 19.88 -0.47 -19.25
CA GLY A 15 21.05 0.39 -19.10
C GLY A 15 22.27 -0.10 -19.91
N THR A 16 23.18 0.83 -20.19
CA THR A 16 24.47 0.54 -20.85
C THR A 16 25.39 -0.32 -19.96
N GLN A 17 25.21 -0.28 -18.65
CA GLN A 17 25.95 -1.08 -17.68
C GLN A 17 25.21 -2.37 -17.32
N ARG A 18 25.95 -3.37 -16.84
CA ARG A 18 25.37 -4.60 -16.29
C ARG A 18 24.62 -4.27 -14.98
N PRO A 19 23.46 -4.89 -14.71
CA PRO A 19 22.77 -4.72 -13.43
C PRO A 19 23.65 -5.16 -12.25
N THR A 20 23.63 -4.43 -11.15
CA THR A 20 24.31 -4.86 -9.92
C THR A 20 23.59 -6.05 -9.29
N LEU A 21 24.25 -6.80 -8.41
CA LEU A 21 23.60 -7.95 -7.74
C LEU A 21 22.42 -7.50 -6.87
N ALA A 22 22.54 -6.34 -6.25
CA ALA A 22 21.44 -5.71 -5.49
C ALA A 22 20.22 -5.40 -6.39
N GLN A 23 20.44 -4.90 -7.61
CA GLN A 23 19.36 -4.65 -8.57
C GLN A 23 18.69 -5.96 -9.03
N VAL A 24 19.47 -7.03 -9.24
CA VAL A 24 18.93 -8.36 -9.59
C VAL A 24 18.04 -8.90 -8.46
N ARG A 25 18.50 -8.80 -7.21
CA ARG A 25 17.75 -9.21 -6.02
C ARG A 25 16.48 -8.40 -5.81
N LEU A 26 16.54 -7.09 -6.02
CA LEU A 26 15.38 -6.20 -5.98
C LEU A 26 14.35 -6.59 -7.06
N LEU A 27 14.81 -6.81 -8.29
CA LEU A 27 13.94 -7.24 -9.39
C LEU A 27 13.24 -8.56 -9.07
N ARG A 28 13.98 -9.55 -8.54
CA ARG A 28 13.40 -10.83 -8.09
C ARG A 28 12.34 -10.62 -7.01
N ARG A 29 12.63 -9.79 -6.01
CA ARG A 29 11.69 -9.47 -4.93
C ARG A 29 10.40 -8.84 -5.45
N VAL A 30 10.51 -7.82 -6.30
CA VAL A 30 9.35 -7.16 -6.91
C VAL A 30 8.53 -8.16 -7.72
N ALA A 31 9.19 -9.01 -8.51
CA ALA A 31 8.52 -10.02 -9.33
C ALA A 31 7.77 -11.09 -8.50
N ILE A 32 8.20 -11.36 -7.25
CA ILE A 32 7.48 -12.24 -6.32
C ILE A 32 6.28 -11.53 -5.70
N GLN A 33 6.42 -10.26 -5.33
CA GLN A 33 5.46 -9.57 -4.46
C GLN A 33 4.39 -8.76 -5.22
N ASP A 34 4.66 -8.32 -6.45
CA ASP A 34 3.72 -7.55 -7.27
C ASP A 34 3.27 -8.35 -8.50
N VAL A 35 2.01 -8.80 -8.47
CA VAL A 35 1.39 -9.62 -9.52
C VAL A 35 1.29 -8.91 -10.87
N GLU A 36 1.12 -7.59 -10.86
CA GLU A 36 1.01 -6.80 -12.09
C GLU A 36 2.38 -6.63 -12.74
N GLU A 37 3.41 -6.37 -11.93
CA GLU A 37 4.79 -6.32 -12.36
C GLU A 37 5.25 -7.68 -12.91
N THR A 38 4.94 -8.81 -12.25
CA THR A 38 5.24 -10.15 -12.78
C THR A 38 4.68 -10.34 -14.20
N LYS A 39 3.45 -9.87 -14.46
CA LYS A 39 2.83 -9.96 -15.80
C LYS A 39 3.56 -9.10 -16.82
N LYS A 40 3.93 -7.87 -16.47
CA LYS A 40 4.70 -6.96 -17.35
C LYS A 40 6.07 -7.55 -17.67
N LEU A 41 6.75 -8.11 -16.68
CA LEU A 41 8.04 -8.80 -16.85
C LEU A 41 7.91 -10.05 -17.73
N SER A 42 6.85 -10.83 -17.56
CA SER A 42 6.57 -12.01 -18.39
C SER A 42 6.33 -11.63 -19.86
N ALA A 43 5.57 -10.55 -20.11
CA ALA A 43 5.38 -10.02 -21.46
C ALA A 43 6.71 -9.53 -22.07
N ALA A 44 7.53 -8.81 -21.29
CA ALA A 44 8.83 -8.35 -21.74
C ALA A 44 9.81 -9.50 -22.06
N LEU A 45 9.71 -10.63 -21.35
CA LEU A 45 10.50 -11.83 -21.65
C LEU A 45 10.12 -12.44 -23.01
N GLN A 46 8.84 -12.37 -23.39
CA GLN A 46 8.32 -12.86 -24.67
C GLN A 46 8.65 -11.91 -25.82
N ASP A 47 8.45 -10.61 -25.64
CA ASP A 47 8.66 -9.58 -26.65
C ASP A 47 10.16 -9.29 -26.90
N GLY A 48 11.02 -9.65 -25.93
CA GLY A 48 12.45 -9.40 -25.94
C GLY A 48 12.82 -8.02 -25.39
N LEU A 49 14.02 -7.91 -24.81
CA LEU A 49 14.51 -6.74 -24.06
C LEU A 49 14.95 -5.53 -24.92
N GLY A 50 14.39 -5.36 -26.13
CA GLY A 50 14.84 -4.30 -27.06
C GLY A 50 16.26 -4.53 -27.61
N ALA A 51 16.69 -3.67 -28.54
CA ALA A 51 17.89 -3.86 -29.39
C ALA A 51 19.25 -3.68 -28.68
N LEU A 52 19.45 -4.25 -27.50
CA LEU A 52 20.76 -4.33 -26.84
C LEU A 52 21.54 -5.50 -27.45
N LYS A 53 22.67 -5.20 -28.10
CA LYS A 53 23.51 -6.22 -28.75
C LYS A 53 24.42 -6.95 -27.76
N ASP A 54 24.81 -6.30 -26.66
CA ASP A 54 25.75 -6.83 -25.67
C ASP A 54 25.01 -7.42 -24.46
N ASP A 55 25.43 -8.60 -24.01
CA ASP A 55 24.88 -9.33 -22.85
C ASP A 55 23.37 -9.61 -22.88
N ALA A 56 22.74 -9.59 -24.07
CA ALA A 56 21.31 -9.86 -24.23
C ALA A 56 20.90 -11.22 -23.63
N LYS A 57 21.74 -12.25 -23.79
CA LYS A 57 21.53 -13.58 -23.19
C LYS A 57 21.50 -13.51 -21.66
N VAL A 58 22.47 -12.82 -21.05
CA VAL A 58 22.56 -12.68 -19.58
C VAL A 58 21.40 -11.85 -19.04
N ARG A 59 21.02 -10.75 -19.70
CA ARG A 59 19.88 -9.91 -19.28
C ARG A 59 18.55 -10.68 -19.35
N LYS A 60 18.37 -11.51 -20.39
CA LYS A 60 17.24 -12.45 -20.48
C LYS A 60 17.29 -13.49 -19.35
N GLY A 61 18.48 -13.98 -19.01
CA GLY A 61 18.71 -14.85 -17.85
C GLY A 61 18.30 -14.20 -16.53
N ILE A 62 18.67 -12.93 -16.31
CA ILE A 62 18.28 -12.17 -15.11
C ILE A 62 16.76 -12.01 -15.03
N LEU A 63 16.10 -11.72 -16.16
CA LEU A 63 14.64 -11.65 -16.21
C LEU A 63 13.99 -13.02 -15.95
N SER A 64 14.61 -14.09 -16.44
CA SER A 64 14.16 -15.48 -16.20
C SER A 64 14.31 -15.86 -14.73
N LEU A 65 15.43 -15.51 -14.09
CA LEU A 65 15.65 -15.63 -12.65
C LEU A 65 14.57 -14.86 -11.86
N ALA A 66 14.31 -13.60 -12.21
CA ALA A 66 13.29 -12.80 -11.54
C ALA A 66 11.90 -13.46 -11.57
N LEU A 67 11.55 -14.09 -12.69
CA LEU A 67 10.29 -14.81 -12.88
C LEU A 67 10.27 -16.24 -12.31
N GLY A 68 11.40 -16.73 -11.79
CA GLY A 68 11.53 -18.08 -11.24
C GLY A 68 11.74 -19.18 -12.30
N HIS A 69 12.10 -18.82 -13.53
CA HIS A 69 12.51 -19.76 -14.57
C HIS A 69 14.00 -20.11 -14.40
N PHE A 70 14.33 -20.85 -13.35
CA PHE A 70 15.72 -21.08 -12.93
C PHE A 70 16.55 -21.85 -13.98
N SER A 71 15.97 -22.86 -14.64
CA SER A 71 16.66 -23.61 -15.70
C SER A 71 17.10 -22.71 -16.87
N ASP A 72 16.22 -21.81 -17.33
CA ASP A 72 16.54 -20.87 -18.40
C ASP A 72 17.62 -19.86 -17.97
N ALA A 73 17.61 -19.49 -16.68
CA ALA A 73 18.61 -18.59 -16.10
C ALA A 73 19.99 -19.26 -16.00
N GLU A 74 20.07 -20.52 -15.57
CA GLU A 74 21.32 -21.29 -15.52
C GLU A 74 21.96 -21.42 -16.91
N ASP A 75 21.15 -21.79 -17.92
CA ASP A 75 21.59 -21.87 -19.32
C ASP A 75 22.08 -20.50 -19.85
N ALA A 76 21.48 -19.42 -19.35
CA ALA A 76 21.85 -18.06 -19.68
C ALA A 76 23.21 -17.65 -19.08
N PHE A 77 23.53 -18.14 -17.87
CA PHE A 77 24.71 -17.75 -17.08
C PHE A 77 25.93 -18.67 -17.25
N SER A 78 26.06 -19.31 -18.41
CA SER A 78 27.12 -20.30 -18.71
C SER A 78 28.57 -19.78 -18.72
N GLY A 79 28.83 -18.56 -18.26
CA GLY A 79 30.16 -17.95 -18.19
C GLY A 79 30.97 -18.34 -16.94
N THR A 80 32.29 -18.34 -17.07
CA THR A 80 33.23 -18.56 -15.95
C THR A 80 33.73 -17.26 -15.32
N ASP A 81 33.27 -16.10 -15.81
CA ASP A 81 33.62 -14.80 -15.24
C ASP A 81 32.93 -14.59 -13.89
N ALA A 82 33.51 -13.71 -13.07
CA ALA A 82 33.02 -13.46 -11.71
C ALA A 82 31.55 -13.04 -11.66
N TYR A 83 31.06 -12.33 -12.68
CA TYR A 83 29.68 -11.89 -12.74
C TYR A 83 28.72 -13.04 -13.05
N SER A 84 29.01 -13.88 -14.06
CA SER A 84 28.21 -15.07 -14.35
C SER A 84 28.16 -16.04 -13.16
N GLN A 85 29.30 -16.23 -12.47
CA GLN A 85 29.35 -17.04 -11.25
C GLN A 85 28.52 -16.41 -10.12
N ALA A 86 28.50 -15.08 -9.98
CA ALA A 86 27.65 -14.44 -9.00
C ALA A 86 26.16 -14.66 -9.29
N LEU A 87 25.75 -14.57 -10.56
CA LEU A 87 24.36 -14.80 -10.99
C LEU A 87 23.92 -16.25 -10.79
N LEU A 88 24.77 -17.24 -11.12
CA LEU A 88 24.53 -18.65 -10.78
C LEU A 88 24.40 -18.85 -9.27
N GLY A 89 25.26 -18.19 -8.50
CA GLY A 89 25.17 -18.15 -7.04
C GLY A 89 23.80 -17.68 -6.53
N LEU A 90 23.24 -16.62 -7.14
CA LEU A 90 21.89 -16.14 -6.82
C LEU A 90 20.79 -17.13 -7.23
N VAL A 91 20.94 -17.84 -8.36
CA VAL A 91 19.99 -18.89 -8.76
C VAL A 91 19.94 -20.00 -7.73
N TYR A 92 21.09 -20.58 -7.37
CA TYR A 92 21.16 -21.65 -6.38
C TYR A 92 20.72 -21.19 -4.98
N HIS A 93 20.97 -19.92 -4.64
CA HIS A 93 20.46 -19.33 -3.40
C HIS A 93 18.92 -19.36 -3.36
N GLU A 94 18.27 -18.93 -4.44
CA GLU A 94 16.80 -18.93 -4.56
C GLU A 94 16.21 -20.35 -4.61
N LEU A 95 16.96 -21.33 -5.12
CA LEU A 95 16.58 -22.75 -5.07
C LEU A 95 16.72 -23.37 -3.66
N GLY A 96 17.38 -22.68 -2.72
CA GLY A 96 17.70 -23.21 -1.40
C GLY A 96 18.92 -24.15 -1.37
N GLU A 97 19.65 -24.27 -2.49
CA GLU A 97 20.86 -25.06 -2.64
C GLU A 97 22.07 -24.27 -2.14
N HIS A 98 22.09 -23.95 -0.84
CA HIS A 98 23.07 -23.06 -0.23
C HIS A 98 24.53 -23.54 -0.36
N ALA A 99 24.75 -24.85 -0.51
CA ALA A 99 26.08 -25.42 -0.71
C ALA A 99 26.65 -25.04 -2.09
N ASP A 100 25.88 -25.21 -3.16
CA ASP A 100 26.29 -24.87 -4.53
C ASP A 100 26.35 -23.35 -4.71
N ALA A 101 25.38 -22.62 -4.16
CA ALA A 101 25.39 -21.16 -4.11
C ALA A 101 26.68 -20.62 -3.48
N LYS A 102 27.12 -21.20 -2.35
CA LYS A 102 28.40 -20.84 -1.70
C LYS A 102 29.60 -21.04 -2.63
N VAL A 103 29.66 -22.14 -3.38
CA VAL A 103 30.78 -22.42 -4.30
C VAL A 103 30.86 -21.34 -5.38
N HIS A 104 29.74 -21.04 -6.02
CA HIS A 104 29.65 -20.03 -7.07
C HIS A 104 29.94 -18.61 -6.56
N LEU A 105 29.36 -18.22 -5.42
CA LEU A 105 29.57 -16.90 -4.82
C LEU A 105 30.99 -16.72 -4.27
N ALA A 106 31.61 -17.77 -3.71
CA ALA A 106 33.00 -17.72 -3.28
C ALA A 106 33.98 -17.58 -4.46
N ALA A 107 33.66 -18.19 -5.62
CA ALA A 107 34.42 -17.97 -6.84
C ALA A 107 34.27 -16.53 -7.35
N ALA A 108 33.04 -16.00 -7.35
CA ALA A 108 32.74 -14.63 -7.77
C ALA A 108 33.39 -13.57 -6.87
N ALA A 109 33.38 -13.79 -5.55
CA ALA A 109 33.91 -12.88 -4.52
C ALA A 109 35.40 -12.51 -4.69
N LYS A 110 36.16 -13.30 -5.46
CA LYS A 110 37.57 -13.02 -5.78
C LYS A 110 37.73 -11.85 -6.75
N GLY A 111 36.79 -11.67 -7.67
CA GLY A 111 36.84 -10.64 -8.73
C GLY A 111 35.74 -9.60 -8.65
N LEU A 112 34.67 -9.85 -7.87
CA LEU A 112 33.52 -8.97 -7.73
C LEU A 112 33.23 -8.72 -6.24
N PRO A 113 33.59 -7.53 -5.70
CA PRO A 113 33.38 -7.21 -4.29
C PRO A 113 31.93 -7.34 -3.81
N GLU A 114 30.95 -7.01 -4.67
CA GLU A 114 29.52 -7.14 -4.37
C GLU A 114 29.11 -8.58 -4.04
N ALA A 115 29.75 -9.58 -4.67
CA ALA A 115 29.45 -11.00 -4.43
C ALA A 115 29.81 -11.46 -3.01
N LYS A 116 30.67 -10.71 -2.29
CA LYS A 116 31.00 -11.02 -0.89
C LYS A 116 29.80 -10.84 0.03
N ALA A 117 28.99 -9.80 -0.20
CA ALA A 117 27.77 -9.56 0.57
C ALA A 117 26.75 -10.68 0.33
N GLU A 118 26.55 -11.07 -0.94
CA GLU A 118 25.67 -12.20 -1.32
C GLU A 118 26.14 -13.54 -0.76
N LEU A 119 27.47 -13.76 -0.70
CA LEU A 119 28.04 -14.94 -0.04
C LEU A 119 27.66 -14.97 1.44
N VAL A 120 27.78 -13.86 2.16
CA VAL A 120 27.39 -13.79 3.58
C VAL A 120 25.90 -14.07 3.75
N ARG A 121 25.03 -13.48 2.91
CA ARG A 121 23.58 -13.79 2.94
C ARG A 121 23.32 -15.28 2.82
N THR A 122 23.91 -15.91 1.81
CA THR A 122 23.77 -17.35 1.54
C THR A 122 24.27 -18.21 2.69
N LEU A 123 25.40 -17.84 3.31
CA LEU A 123 25.94 -18.58 4.45
C LEU A 123 25.01 -18.46 5.67
N LEU A 124 24.45 -17.28 5.92
CA LEU A 124 23.49 -17.06 7.01
C LEU A 124 22.18 -17.85 6.79
N ASP A 125 21.64 -17.82 5.57
CA ASP A 125 20.42 -18.56 5.21
C ASP A 125 20.64 -20.08 5.26
N GLY A 126 21.84 -20.55 4.91
CA GLY A 126 22.27 -21.94 5.09
C GLY A 126 22.70 -22.32 6.51
N GLY A 127 22.59 -21.43 7.50
CA GLY A 127 22.95 -21.68 8.90
C GLY A 127 24.45 -21.82 9.19
N GLN A 128 25.32 -21.46 8.25
CA GLN A 128 26.79 -21.55 8.37
C GLN A 128 27.36 -20.30 9.05
N ILE A 129 27.02 -20.09 10.32
CA ILE A 129 27.31 -18.86 11.09
C ILE A 129 28.82 -18.54 11.15
N GLU A 130 29.67 -19.53 11.42
CA GLU A 130 31.12 -19.31 11.53
C GLU A 130 31.77 -18.88 10.20
N ASP A 131 31.32 -19.48 9.10
CA ASP A 131 31.81 -19.12 7.77
C ASP A 131 31.27 -17.75 7.35
N ALA A 132 30.03 -17.43 7.71
CA ALA A 132 29.45 -16.11 7.48
C ALA A 132 30.24 -15.01 8.20
N GLU A 133 30.65 -15.23 9.44
CA GLU A 133 31.47 -14.29 10.21
C GLU A 133 32.84 -14.02 9.54
N LYS A 134 33.51 -15.08 9.07
CA LYS A 134 34.78 -14.94 8.34
C LYS A 134 34.59 -14.20 7.01
N ALA A 135 33.51 -14.50 6.29
CA ALA A 135 33.20 -13.86 5.02
C ALA A 135 32.87 -12.37 5.22
N LEU A 136 32.11 -12.04 6.28
CA LEU A 136 31.70 -10.68 6.62
C LEU A 136 32.90 -9.76 6.84
N ALA A 137 33.98 -10.25 7.45
CA ALA A 137 35.20 -9.47 7.66
C ALA A 137 35.74 -8.84 6.36
N ASN A 138 35.53 -9.50 5.21
CA ASN A 138 36.04 -9.09 3.91
C ASN A 138 35.04 -8.28 3.06
N VAL A 139 33.81 -8.08 3.53
CA VAL A 139 32.79 -7.26 2.87
C VAL A 139 33.15 -5.79 3.01
N THR A 140 32.98 -5.02 1.94
CA THR A 140 33.24 -3.57 1.94
C THR A 140 32.40 -2.88 3.01
N ASP A 141 32.97 -1.88 3.70
CA ASP A 141 32.23 -1.09 4.67
C ASP A 141 31.07 -0.31 4.01
N GLY A 142 29.93 -0.24 4.70
CA GLY A 142 28.70 0.37 4.22
C GLY A 142 27.48 -0.12 5.01
N ALA A 143 26.31 0.47 4.73
CA ALA A 143 25.05 0.08 5.37
C ALA A 143 24.75 -1.42 5.23
N ASP A 144 24.98 -1.97 4.04
CA ASP A 144 24.72 -3.39 3.76
C ASP A 144 25.59 -4.34 4.60
N ARG A 145 26.83 -3.93 4.90
CA ARG A 145 27.71 -4.70 5.77
C ARG A 145 27.20 -4.70 7.21
N GLU A 146 26.79 -3.56 7.73
CA GLU A 146 26.23 -3.46 9.09
C GLU A 146 24.92 -4.25 9.21
N PHE A 147 24.08 -4.21 8.17
CA PHE A 147 22.89 -5.05 8.10
C PHE A 147 23.24 -6.54 8.18
N LEU A 148 24.25 -7.00 7.44
CA LEU A 148 24.72 -8.38 7.50
C LEU A 148 25.36 -8.72 8.85
N ALA A 149 26.02 -7.78 9.50
CA ALA A 149 26.52 -7.93 10.87
C ALA A 149 25.36 -8.11 11.87
N GLY A 150 24.28 -7.33 11.73
CA GLY A 150 23.07 -7.50 12.54
C GLY A 150 22.43 -8.86 12.33
N ARG A 151 22.30 -9.31 11.07
CA ARG A 151 21.80 -10.67 10.76
C ARG A 151 22.67 -11.77 11.36
N LEU A 152 23.99 -11.61 11.36
CA LEU A 152 24.91 -12.56 11.98
C LEU A 152 24.72 -12.62 13.49
N GLN A 153 24.56 -11.48 14.17
CA GLN A 153 24.34 -11.44 15.61
C GLN A 153 22.97 -12.00 16.00
N ASP A 154 21.93 -11.73 15.20
CA ASP A 154 20.59 -12.30 15.40
C ASP A 154 20.63 -13.83 15.25
N ALA A 155 21.34 -14.35 14.24
CA ALA A 155 21.56 -15.79 14.07
C ALA A 155 22.34 -16.43 15.25
N LYS A 156 23.20 -15.67 15.93
CA LYS A 156 23.92 -16.09 17.15
C LYS A 156 23.06 -15.98 18.43
N GLY A 157 21.87 -15.39 18.33
CA GLY A 157 20.99 -15.12 19.49
C GLY A 157 21.40 -13.87 20.29
N ASN A 158 22.35 -13.08 19.82
CA ASN A 158 22.81 -11.86 20.49
C ASN A 158 21.92 -10.68 20.08
N VAL A 159 20.73 -10.59 20.69
CA VAL A 159 19.69 -9.61 20.31
C VAL A 159 20.18 -8.16 20.42
N GLU A 160 20.83 -7.79 21.52
CA GLU A 160 21.34 -6.42 21.73
C GLU A 160 22.38 -6.03 20.66
N ALA A 161 23.31 -6.94 20.35
CA ALA A 161 24.31 -6.70 19.32
C ALA A 161 23.70 -6.64 17.91
N ALA A 162 22.61 -7.37 17.67
CA ALA A 162 21.86 -7.31 16.43
C ALA A 162 21.16 -5.96 16.25
N ILE A 163 20.49 -5.47 17.31
CA ILE A 163 19.84 -4.15 17.33
C ILE A 163 20.85 -3.05 17.00
N ASN A 164 21.97 -2.98 17.73
CA ASN A 164 23.01 -1.97 17.50
C ASN A 164 23.56 -1.99 16.06
N ALA A 165 23.70 -3.17 15.47
CA ALA A 165 24.19 -3.30 14.10
C ALA A 165 23.14 -2.91 13.06
N TYR A 166 21.85 -3.19 13.30
CA TYR A 166 20.78 -2.71 12.43
C TYR A 166 20.59 -1.20 12.53
N GLU A 167 20.72 -0.61 13.72
CA GLU A 167 20.74 0.84 13.90
C GLU A 167 21.93 1.46 13.15
N ALA A 168 23.13 0.90 13.28
CA ALA A 168 24.30 1.36 12.52
C ALA A 168 24.12 1.26 10.99
N ALA A 169 23.35 0.28 10.51
CA ALA A 169 22.98 0.20 9.09
C ALA A 169 22.07 1.37 8.68
N LEU A 170 21.08 1.70 9.52
CA LEU A 170 20.12 2.78 9.29
C LEU A 170 20.73 4.18 9.49
N GLU A 171 21.75 4.32 10.33
CA GLU A 171 22.54 5.55 10.41
C GLU A 171 23.29 5.84 9.11
N LYS A 172 23.79 4.80 8.43
CA LYS A 172 24.49 4.91 7.14
C LYS A 172 23.51 5.08 5.97
N ASP A 173 22.36 4.41 6.03
CA ASP A 173 21.30 4.46 5.04
C ASP A 173 19.92 4.40 5.72
N PRO A 174 19.28 5.56 6.00
CA PRO A 174 17.97 5.62 6.66
C PRO A 174 16.86 4.91 5.88
N GLU A 175 17.06 4.67 4.58
CA GLU A 175 16.12 4.02 3.68
C GLU A 175 16.40 2.51 3.52
N HIS A 176 17.29 1.93 4.35
CA HIS A 176 17.65 0.52 4.29
C HIS A 176 16.51 -0.39 4.83
N VAL A 177 15.53 -0.66 3.97
CA VAL A 177 14.27 -1.38 4.27
C VAL A 177 14.47 -2.73 4.98
N GLU A 178 15.49 -3.51 4.61
CA GLU A 178 15.70 -4.82 5.25
C GLU A 178 16.20 -4.70 6.69
N ALA A 179 16.96 -3.63 6.99
CA ALA A 179 17.46 -3.36 8.34
C ALA A 179 16.33 -2.82 9.19
N ALA A 180 15.55 -1.86 8.68
CA ALA A 180 14.33 -1.37 9.32
C ALA A 180 13.37 -2.52 9.65
N PHE A 181 13.10 -3.42 8.70
CA PHE A 181 12.25 -4.58 8.95
C PHE A 181 12.78 -5.49 10.05
N LYS A 182 14.08 -5.84 10.00
CA LYS A 182 14.67 -6.73 11.01
C LYS A 182 14.72 -6.09 12.39
N LEU A 183 15.03 -4.80 12.47
CA LEU A 183 15.00 -4.04 13.71
C LEU A 183 13.58 -3.97 14.27
N GLY A 184 12.58 -3.66 13.43
CA GLY A 184 11.16 -3.68 13.80
C GLY A 184 10.72 -5.03 14.37
N VAL A 185 11.09 -6.15 13.73
CA VAL A 185 10.81 -7.50 14.24
C VAL A 185 11.46 -7.76 15.60
N LEU A 186 12.68 -7.27 15.83
CA LEU A 186 13.35 -7.46 17.12
C LEU A 186 12.71 -6.62 18.22
N LEU A 187 12.34 -5.38 17.92
CA LEU A 187 11.68 -4.45 18.85
C LEU A 187 10.29 -4.95 19.26
N ASP A 188 9.49 -5.38 18.28
CA ASP A 188 8.21 -6.05 18.46
C ASP A 188 8.35 -7.27 19.39
N ARG A 189 9.35 -8.14 19.15
CA ARG A 189 9.60 -9.31 20.00
C ARG A 189 9.98 -8.97 21.45
N ILE A 190 10.59 -7.82 21.70
CA ILE A 190 10.93 -7.37 23.07
C ILE A 190 9.85 -6.48 23.70
N GLY A 191 8.74 -6.22 22.97
CA GLY A 191 7.59 -5.44 23.42
C GLY A 191 7.78 -3.92 23.30
N ASP A 192 8.77 -3.45 22.54
CA ASP A 192 8.90 -2.04 22.18
C ASP A 192 8.14 -1.76 20.89
N ASP A 193 6.81 -1.87 21.01
CA ASP A 193 5.92 -1.82 19.87
C ASP A 193 5.98 -0.44 19.18
N ASP A 194 6.19 0.65 19.94
CA ASP A 194 6.15 2.01 19.41
C ASP A 194 7.30 2.26 18.46
N MET A 195 8.51 1.86 18.85
CA MET A 195 9.66 1.89 17.95
C MET A 195 9.50 0.90 16.79
N ALA A 196 8.87 -0.26 17.01
CA ALA A 196 8.61 -1.22 15.94
C ALA A 196 7.69 -0.64 14.85
N VAL A 197 6.65 0.10 15.23
CA VAL A 197 5.76 0.81 14.29
C VAL A 197 6.56 1.80 13.43
N GLU A 198 7.47 2.58 14.02
CA GLU A 198 8.29 3.54 13.27
C GLU A 198 9.11 2.85 12.16
N TYR A 199 9.78 1.73 12.49
CA TYR A 199 10.60 1.01 11.50
C TYR A 199 9.78 0.22 10.49
N TYR A 200 8.60 -0.29 10.86
CA TYR A 200 7.70 -0.89 9.88
C TYR A 200 7.07 0.15 8.94
N LEU A 201 6.83 1.38 9.40
CA LEU A 201 6.40 2.50 8.55
C LEU A 201 7.46 2.84 7.49
N VAL A 202 8.75 2.83 7.85
CA VAL A 202 9.84 2.98 6.85
C VAL A 202 9.70 1.93 5.74
N CYS A 203 9.39 0.67 6.09
CA CYS A 203 9.16 -0.37 5.09
C CYS A 203 7.97 -0.04 4.18
N ALA A 204 6.85 0.37 4.77
CA ALA A 204 5.61 0.66 4.06
C ALA A 204 5.71 1.89 3.13
N ASP A 205 6.66 2.78 3.43
CA ASP A 205 6.85 4.04 2.74
C ASP A 205 7.99 4.04 1.71
N VAL A 206 9.16 3.49 2.05
CA VAL A 206 10.35 3.53 1.19
C VAL A 206 10.27 2.46 0.11
N ALA A 207 9.86 1.25 0.49
CA ALA A 207 9.60 0.16 -0.44
C ALA A 207 8.20 -0.41 -0.21
N PRO A 208 7.15 0.23 -0.75
CA PRO A 208 5.77 -0.22 -0.60
C PRO A 208 5.51 -1.66 -1.08
N HIS A 209 6.40 -2.18 -1.93
CA HIS A 209 6.41 -3.56 -2.42
C HIS A 209 7.11 -4.54 -1.47
N TYR A 210 7.61 -4.11 -0.30
CA TYR A 210 8.17 -4.95 0.75
C TYR A 210 7.06 -5.34 1.74
N LEU A 211 6.22 -6.27 1.29
CA LEU A 211 4.94 -6.58 1.92
C LEU A 211 5.07 -7.20 3.32
N ALA A 212 6.23 -7.77 3.66
CA ALA A 212 6.48 -8.32 4.99
C ALA A 212 6.41 -7.26 6.09
N GLY A 213 7.02 -6.09 5.87
CA GLY A 213 6.97 -4.98 6.82
C GLY A 213 5.56 -4.40 6.94
N VAL A 214 4.86 -4.22 5.82
CA VAL A 214 3.46 -3.76 5.80
C VAL A 214 2.52 -4.73 6.50
N THR A 215 2.72 -6.04 6.31
CA THR A 215 1.90 -7.07 6.97
C THR A 215 2.11 -7.06 8.48
N ASN A 216 3.36 -6.96 8.95
CA ASN A 216 3.65 -6.90 10.38
C ASN A 216 3.14 -5.59 11.00
N LEU A 217 3.25 -4.46 10.30
CA LEU A 217 2.63 -3.20 10.72
C LEU A 217 1.12 -3.35 10.94
N GLY A 218 0.43 -4.00 9.99
CA GLY A 218 -1.00 -4.25 10.09
C GLY A 218 -1.38 -5.17 11.24
N ILE A 219 -0.59 -6.20 11.51
CA ILE A 219 -0.78 -7.10 12.67
C ILE A 219 -0.61 -6.32 13.97
N LEU A 220 0.46 -5.54 14.08
CA LEU A 220 0.74 -4.74 15.28
C LEU A 220 -0.35 -3.69 15.55
N TYR A 221 -0.89 -3.06 14.51
CA TYR A 221 -2.06 -2.18 14.65
C TYR A 221 -3.31 -2.93 15.12
N GLU A 222 -3.52 -4.18 14.67
CA GLU A 222 -4.65 -5.00 15.13
C GLU A 222 -4.52 -5.36 16.61
N GLU A 223 -3.31 -5.75 17.05
CA GLU A 223 -2.98 -6.06 18.45
C GLU A 223 -3.18 -4.83 19.36
N ARG A 224 -2.94 -3.62 18.85
CA ARG A 224 -3.21 -2.34 19.51
C ARG A 224 -4.68 -1.92 19.50
N GLY A 225 -5.55 -2.65 18.79
CA GLY A 225 -6.97 -2.30 18.60
C GLY A 225 -7.21 -1.21 17.53
N GLU A 226 -6.18 -0.77 16.82
CA GLU A 226 -6.24 0.23 15.75
C GLU A 226 -6.72 -0.41 14.42
N SER A 227 -7.92 -0.97 14.44
CA SER A 227 -8.45 -1.80 13.34
C SER A 227 -8.49 -1.07 11.98
N ASN A 228 -8.70 0.25 11.96
CA ASN A 228 -8.70 1.01 10.70
C ASN A 228 -7.31 1.11 10.07
N ALA A 229 -6.27 1.34 10.88
CA ALA A 229 -4.88 1.39 10.41
C ALA A 229 -4.42 0.01 9.93
N ALA A 230 -4.82 -1.05 10.63
CA ALA A 230 -4.59 -2.43 10.22
C ALA A 230 -5.25 -2.74 8.85
N ILE A 231 -6.51 -2.35 8.66
CA ILE A 231 -7.22 -2.50 7.38
C ILE A 231 -6.45 -1.81 6.25
N ASP A 232 -5.95 -0.60 6.47
CA ASP A 232 -5.21 0.15 5.46
C ASP A 232 -3.90 -0.57 5.07
N CYS A 233 -3.16 -1.11 6.05
CA CYS A 233 -1.97 -1.93 5.80
C CYS A 233 -2.29 -3.18 4.96
N PHE A 234 -3.33 -3.93 5.31
CA PHE A 234 -3.71 -5.13 4.55
C PHE A 234 -4.23 -4.79 3.16
N ARG A 235 -4.87 -3.63 2.98
CA ARG A 235 -5.25 -3.13 1.66
C ARG A 235 -4.04 -2.76 0.81
N GLN A 236 -3.00 -2.15 1.40
CA GLN A 236 -1.74 -1.93 0.69
C GLN A 236 -1.14 -3.25 0.19
N VAL A 237 -1.08 -4.30 1.03
CA VAL A 237 -0.62 -5.64 0.61
C VAL A 237 -1.44 -6.16 -0.58
N LEU A 238 -2.76 -6.02 -0.51
CA LEU A 238 -3.68 -6.48 -1.55
C LEU A 238 -3.66 -5.61 -2.83
N ALA A 239 -3.12 -4.39 -2.77
CA ALA A 239 -2.86 -3.60 -3.97
C ALA A 239 -1.81 -4.30 -4.86
N TYR A 240 -0.74 -4.83 -4.25
CA TYR A 240 0.35 -5.52 -4.94
C TYR A 240 0.04 -6.99 -5.22
N ASN A 241 -0.56 -7.69 -4.25
CA ASN A 241 -0.97 -9.08 -4.39
C ASN A 241 -2.45 -9.27 -4.02
N PRO A 242 -3.38 -9.05 -4.98
CA PRO A 242 -4.83 -9.12 -4.73
C PRO A 242 -5.36 -10.48 -4.27
N ARG A 243 -4.55 -11.54 -4.37
CA ARG A 243 -4.92 -12.91 -3.99
C ARG A 243 -4.08 -13.44 -2.82
N ASP A 244 -3.39 -12.57 -2.10
CA ASP A 244 -2.66 -12.97 -0.90
C ASP A 244 -3.65 -13.50 0.15
N ARG A 245 -3.64 -14.83 0.34
CA ARG A 245 -4.56 -15.51 1.25
C ARG A 245 -4.40 -15.04 2.70
N ARG A 246 -3.17 -14.74 3.12
CA ARG A 246 -2.89 -14.30 4.49
C ARG A 246 -3.43 -12.89 4.69
N ALA A 247 -3.18 -11.98 3.75
CA ALA A 247 -3.70 -10.61 3.81
C ALA A 247 -5.23 -10.57 3.74
N LEU A 248 -5.88 -11.41 2.92
CA LEU A 248 -7.35 -11.51 2.89
C LEU A 248 -7.93 -11.99 4.22
N MET A 249 -7.29 -12.96 4.87
CA MET A 249 -7.68 -13.45 6.19
C MET A 249 -7.53 -12.34 7.25
N LEU A 250 -6.35 -11.71 7.31
CA LEU A 250 -6.07 -10.63 8.25
C LEU A 250 -6.99 -9.42 8.05
N LEU A 251 -7.32 -9.08 6.79
CA LEU A 251 -8.29 -8.04 6.47
C LEU A 251 -9.70 -8.39 6.98
N ARG A 252 -10.11 -9.66 6.84
CA ARG A 252 -11.41 -10.13 7.36
C ARG A 252 -11.45 -10.02 8.88
N ASP A 253 -10.36 -10.41 9.54
CA ASP A 253 -10.25 -10.38 11.00
C ASP A 253 -10.29 -8.93 11.49
N ALA A 254 -9.46 -8.04 10.93
CA ALA A 254 -9.46 -6.61 11.27
C ALA A 254 -10.80 -5.90 11.00
N LYS A 255 -11.51 -6.24 9.91
CA LYS A 255 -12.88 -5.73 9.66
C LYS A 255 -13.88 -6.24 10.70
N SER A 256 -13.70 -7.47 11.18
CA SER A 256 -14.55 -8.06 12.22
C SER A 256 -14.25 -7.41 13.58
N SER A 257 -12.98 -7.25 13.94
CA SER A 257 -12.52 -6.50 15.12
C SER A 257 -13.06 -5.07 15.10
N ARG A 258 -12.99 -4.35 13.97
CA ARG A 258 -13.62 -3.02 13.83
C ARG A 258 -15.13 -3.02 14.13
N THR A 259 -15.83 -4.10 13.81
CA THR A 259 -17.27 -4.23 14.07
C THR A 259 -17.56 -4.63 15.53
N MET A 260 -16.59 -5.24 16.23
CA MET A 260 -16.64 -5.60 17.65
C MET A 260 -16.23 -4.45 18.59
N TYR A 261 -15.31 -3.59 18.16
CA TYR A 261 -14.90 -2.40 18.90
C TYR A 261 -15.91 -1.27 18.65
N TYR A 262 -16.86 -1.18 19.56
CA TYR A 262 -17.88 -0.14 19.70
C TYR A 262 -17.26 1.27 19.65
N ASP A 263 -17.38 1.97 18.53
CA ASP A 263 -17.28 3.43 18.55
C ASP A 263 -18.64 3.99 19.03
N GLU A 264 -18.75 4.21 20.35
CA GLU A 264 -19.94 4.80 20.97
C GLU A 264 -20.37 6.10 20.26
N ARG A 265 -19.43 6.84 19.65
CA ARG A 265 -19.74 8.09 18.98
C ARG A 265 -20.44 7.84 17.64
N GLU A 266 -19.91 6.92 16.83
CA GLU A 266 -20.56 6.52 15.57
C GLU A 266 -21.91 5.84 15.81
N GLU A 267 -22.04 5.03 16.86
CA GLU A 267 -23.32 4.41 17.20
C GLU A 267 -24.30 5.44 17.74
N ARG A 268 -23.90 6.36 18.62
CA ARG A 268 -24.76 7.49 19.03
C ARG A 268 -25.20 8.33 17.84
N GLU A 269 -24.33 8.52 16.84
CA GLU A 269 -24.69 9.22 15.60
C GLU A 269 -25.63 8.37 14.72
N ARG A 270 -25.40 7.07 14.59
CA ARG A 270 -26.29 6.12 13.89
C ARG A 270 -27.67 6.03 14.56
N GLU A 271 -27.72 5.85 15.88
CA GLU A 271 -28.94 5.83 16.69
C GLU A 271 -29.67 7.18 16.62
N ARG A 272 -28.94 8.29 16.71
CA ARG A 272 -29.52 9.64 16.53
C ARG A 272 -30.12 9.77 15.14
N MET A 273 -29.42 9.29 14.11
CA MET A 273 -29.90 9.33 12.74
C MET A 273 -31.11 8.40 12.54
N GLU A 274 -31.08 7.17 13.06
CA GLU A 274 -32.20 6.22 13.02
C GLU A 274 -33.43 6.79 13.72
N LYS A 275 -33.23 7.46 14.86
CA LYS A 275 -34.29 8.17 15.57
C LYS A 275 -34.87 9.32 14.74
N ILE A 276 -34.02 10.10 14.07
CA ILE A 276 -34.45 11.15 13.13
C ILE A 276 -35.28 10.54 11.99
N MET A 277 -34.82 9.45 11.38
CA MET A 277 -35.51 8.78 10.27
C MET A 277 -36.90 8.29 10.66
N ARG A 278 -37.06 7.78 11.88
CA ARG A 278 -38.35 7.29 12.41
C ARG A 278 -39.25 8.40 12.93
N THR A 279 -38.75 9.63 13.06
CA THR A 279 -39.53 10.75 13.60
C THR A 279 -40.68 11.08 12.63
N PRO A 280 -41.94 11.03 13.09
CA PRO A 280 -43.10 11.35 12.27
C PRO A 280 -43.07 12.81 11.80
N VAL A 281 -43.46 13.06 10.54
CA VAL A 281 -43.51 14.44 10.01
C VAL A 281 -44.61 15.27 10.68
N ASN A 282 -45.56 14.62 11.34
CA ASN A 282 -46.63 15.29 12.09
C ASN A 282 -46.16 15.94 13.40
N ASP A 283 -45.01 15.53 13.94
CA ASP A 283 -44.44 16.12 15.17
C ASP A 283 -43.94 17.56 14.94
N PHE A 284 -43.94 18.01 13.68
CA PHE A 284 -43.49 19.34 13.29
C PHE A 284 -44.65 20.31 13.06
N GLU A 285 -44.41 21.56 13.42
CA GLU A 285 -45.30 22.71 13.17
C GLU A 285 -45.29 23.08 11.68
N LEU A 286 -45.96 22.25 10.88
CA LEU A 286 -46.22 22.50 9.47
C LEU A 286 -47.64 23.05 9.30
N SER A 287 -47.84 23.87 8.26
CA SER A 287 -49.18 24.32 7.90
C SER A 287 -50.08 23.14 7.55
N VAL A 288 -51.40 23.31 7.75
CA VAL A 288 -52.41 22.31 7.40
C VAL A 288 -52.30 21.89 5.93
N ARG A 289 -51.93 22.82 5.05
CA ARG A 289 -51.70 22.56 3.63
C ARG A 289 -50.50 21.63 3.41
N SER A 290 -49.35 21.95 4.01
CA SER A 290 -48.12 21.14 3.90
C SER A 290 -48.35 19.73 4.44
N ARG A 291 -48.98 19.60 5.61
CA ARG A 291 -49.31 18.29 6.23
C ARG A 291 -50.24 17.44 5.36
N ASN A 292 -51.31 18.03 4.83
CA ASN A 292 -52.26 17.32 3.97
C ASN A 292 -51.65 16.88 2.64
N CYS A 293 -50.67 17.62 2.12
CA CYS A 293 -49.98 17.22 0.91
C CYS A 293 -48.98 16.09 1.17
N LEU A 294 -48.18 16.17 2.24
CA LEU A 294 -47.25 15.12 2.64
C LEU A 294 -47.96 13.79 2.90
N ALA A 295 -49.10 13.82 3.60
CA ALA A 295 -49.94 12.64 3.80
C ALA A 295 -50.45 12.03 2.48
N LYS A 296 -50.83 12.87 1.49
CA LYS A 296 -51.24 12.41 0.15
C LYS A 296 -50.10 11.84 -0.69
N MET A 297 -48.86 12.23 -0.38
CA MET A 297 -47.64 11.69 -0.99
C MET A 297 -47.15 10.42 -0.29
N ASN A 298 -47.89 9.89 0.70
CA ASN A 298 -47.47 8.78 1.56
C ASN A 298 -46.15 9.05 2.32
N ILE A 299 -45.90 10.32 2.68
CA ILE A 299 -44.73 10.73 3.45
C ILE A 299 -45.16 10.85 4.91
N PHE A 300 -44.76 9.88 5.74
CA PHE A 300 -45.17 9.85 7.15
C PHE A 300 -44.00 10.09 8.09
N THR A 301 -42.79 9.76 7.67
CA THR A 301 -41.57 9.93 8.45
C THR A 301 -40.59 10.91 7.80
N LEU A 302 -39.68 11.46 8.60
CA LEU A 302 -38.55 12.21 8.10
C LEU A 302 -37.72 11.37 7.12
N GLY A 303 -37.58 10.06 7.35
CA GLY A 303 -36.90 9.16 6.42
C GLY A 303 -37.53 9.14 5.02
N ASP A 304 -38.86 9.11 4.94
CA ASP A 304 -39.60 9.17 3.67
C ASP A 304 -39.40 10.53 2.97
N LEU A 305 -39.41 11.60 3.76
CA LEU A 305 -39.27 12.98 3.29
C LEU A 305 -37.87 13.23 2.70
N LEU A 306 -36.83 12.65 3.31
CA LEU A 306 -35.44 12.79 2.88
C LEU A 306 -35.11 12.00 1.60
N LYS A 307 -36.00 11.11 1.16
CA LYS A 307 -35.85 10.34 -0.09
C LYS A 307 -36.41 11.07 -1.31
N ILE A 308 -37.21 12.12 -1.10
CA ILE A 308 -37.96 12.82 -2.14
C ILE A 308 -37.27 14.15 -2.47
N THR A 309 -37.22 14.50 -3.75
CA THR A 309 -36.62 15.74 -4.24
C THR A 309 -37.60 16.90 -4.24
N GLU A 310 -37.06 18.12 -4.32
CA GLU A 310 -37.86 19.35 -4.45
C GLU A 310 -38.74 19.35 -5.70
N GLN A 311 -38.21 18.84 -6.82
CA GLN A 311 -38.93 18.77 -8.09
C GLN A 311 -40.08 17.77 -8.01
N GLU A 312 -39.88 16.61 -7.38
CA GLU A 312 -40.93 15.62 -7.15
C GLU A 312 -42.03 16.21 -6.26
N MET A 313 -41.68 16.95 -5.19
CA MET A 313 -42.66 17.66 -4.37
C MET A 313 -43.46 18.72 -5.15
N LEU A 314 -42.79 19.55 -5.95
CA LEU A 314 -43.44 20.59 -6.76
C LEU A 314 -44.29 20.03 -7.89
N SER A 315 -44.02 18.80 -8.35
CA SER A 315 -44.83 18.13 -9.36
C SER A 315 -46.21 17.69 -8.85
N TYR A 316 -46.40 17.61 -7.54
CA TYR A 316 -47.67 17.18 -6.96
C TYR A 316 -48.73 18.28 -6.97
N LYS A 317 -49.93 17.89 -7.40
CA LYS A 317 -51.10 18.78 -7.49
C LYS A 317 -51.44 19.36 -6.12
N ASN A 318 -51.43 20.69 -6.02
CA ASN A 318 -51.68 21.51 -4.82
C ASN A 318 -50.52 21.62 -3.81
N PHE A 319 -49.31 21.16 -4.15
CA PHE A 319 -48.10 21.50 -3.40
C PHE A 319 -47.47 22.77 -4.00
N GLY A 320 -47.39 23.84 -3.21
CA GLY A 320 -46.92 25.15 -3.68
C GLY A 320 -45.56 25.54 -3.10
N GLU A 321 -44.95 26.59 -3.65
CA GLU A 321 -43.65 27.12 -3.20
C GLU A 321 -43.61 27.46 -1.71
N THR A 322 -44.72 27.95 -1.15
CA THR A 322 -44.84 28.26 0.28
C THR A 322 -44.74 27.00 1.15
N SER A 323 -45.37 25.90 0.74
CA SER A 323 -45.27 24.61 1.44
C SER A 323 -43.89 23.98 1.30
N LEU A 324 -43.24 24.13 0.14
CA LEU A 324 -41.86 23.69 -0.06
C LEU A 324 -40.89 24.46 0.86
N LYS A 325 -41.09 25.78 0.98
CA LYS A 325 -40.27 26.64 1.85
C LYS A 325 -40.40 26.24 3.33
N GLU A 326 -41.61 25.99 3.81
CA GLU A 326 -41.86 25.50 5.18
C GLU A 326 -41.13 24.17 5.45
N VAL A 327 -41.23 23.21 4.51
CA VAL A 327 -40.56 21.91 4.64
C VAL A 327 -39.04 22.05 4.64
N LYS A 328 -38.49 22.94 3.80
CA LYS A 328 -37.05 23.25 3.75
C LYS A 328 -36.54 23.89 5.04
N GLU A 329 -37.27 24.87 5.58
CA GLU A 329 -36.89 25.54 6.83
C GLU A 329 -36.87 24.56 8.00
N MET A 330 -37.86 23.65 8.06
CA MET A 330 -37.90 22.58 9.06
C MET A 330 -36.69 21.64 8.99
N LEU A 331 -36.31 21.22 7.77
CA LEU A 331 -35.15 20.36 7.55
C LEU A 331 -33.83 21.09 7.84
N ALA A 332 -33.70 22.33 7.39
CA ALA A 332 -32.51 23.16 7.58
C ALA A 332 -32.22 23.42 9.07
N ALA A 333 -33.25 23.60 9.91
CA ALA A 333 -33.11 23.75 11.35
C ALA A 333 -32.46 22.54 12.04
N ARG A 334 -32.32 21.40 11.34
CA ARG A 334 -31.74 20.15 11.83
C ARG A 334 -30.54 19.67 11.00
N ASN A 335 -30.00 20.54 10.15
CA ASN A 335 -28.94 20.21 9.19
C ASN A 335 -29.34 19.09 8.20
N LEU A 336 -30.62 19.01 7.86
CA LEU A 336 -31.16 18.05 6.90
C LEU A 336 -31.58 18.74 5.59
N ARG A 337 -31.70 17.98 4.50
CA ARG A 337 -32.05 18.40 3.13
C ARG A 337 -32.84 17.31 2.41
N LEU A 338 -33.70 17.72 1.49
CA LEU A 338 -34.48 16.82 0.63
C LEU A 338 -33.57 16.02 -0.33
N GLY A 339 -33.93 14.76 -0.59
CA GLY A 339 -33.24 13.87 -1.54
C GLY A 339 -31.90 13.25 -1.08
N MET A 340 -31.52 13.36 0.19
CA MET A 340 -30.21 12.89 0.67
C MET A 340 -30.05 11.37 0.85
N PHE A 341 -31.14 10.56 0.80
CA PHE A 341 -31.12 9.11 1.09
C PHE A 341 -31.76 8.24 -0.01
N ARG A 342 -31.67 8.64 -1.27
CA ARG A 342 -32.24 7.90 -2.41
C ARG A 342 -31.41 6.64 -2.71
N ASP A 343 -32.06 5.47 -2.74
CA ASP A 343 -31.42 4.21 -3.14
C ASP A 343 -31.16 4.23 -4.65
N GLY A 344 -29.87 4.23 -5.03
CA GLY A 344 -29.44 4.04 -6.42
C GLY A 344 -28.90 5.27 -7.16
N ASP A 345 -28.79 6.43 -6.54
CA ASP A 345 -28.08 7.58 -7.14
C ASP A 345 -26.83 7.90 -6.33
N GLU A 346 -25.71 8.01 -7.05
CA GLU A 346 -24.53 8.80 -6.71
C GLU A 346 -24.94 9.95 -5.79
N ARG A 347 -24.25 10.14 -4.65
CA ARG A 347 -24.39 11.34 -3.81
C ARG A 347 -24.59 12.52 -4.74
N SER A 348 -25.80 13.08 -4.82
CA SER A 348 -26.02 14.27 -5.64
C SER A 348 -25.19 15.36 -4.97
N ILE A 349 -23.99 15.55 -5.52
CA ILE A 349 -22.92 16.36 -4.96
C ILE A 349 -23.55 17.73 -4.70
N SER A 350 -23.62 18.15 -3.43
CA SER A 350 -24.22 19.44 -3.09
C SER A 350 -23.50 20.56 -3.85
N LYS A 351 -24.10 21.73 -4.08
CA LYS A 351 -23.35 22.88 -4.63
C LYS A 351 -22.12 23.22 -3.79
N ALA A 352 -22.11 22.92 -2.48
CA ALA A 352 -20.96 23.07 -1.61
C ALA A 352 -19.92 21.96 -1.83
N ASP A 353 -20.37 20.72 -2.07
CA ASP A 353 -19.49 19.57 -2.34
C ASP A 353 -18.86 19.73 -3.73
N GLN A 354 -19.61 20.25 -4.73
CA GLN A 354 -19.10 20.59 -6.07
C GLN A 354 -18.09 21.72 -6.00
N LYS A 355 -18.29 22.67 -5.08
CA LYS A 355 -17.33 23.74 -4.82
C LYS A 355 -16.03 23.17 -4.27
N ILE A 356 -16.10 22.32 -3.24
CA ILE A 356 -14.94 21.65 -2.60
C ILE A 356 -14.15 20.82 -3.62
N LEU A 357 -14.83 20.02 -4.45
CA LEU A 357 -14.17 19.22 -5.50
C LEU A 357 -13.48 20.08 -6.56
N GLY A 358 -13.92 21.33 -6.75
CA GLY A 358 -13.27 22.29 -7.62
C GLY A 358 -12.10 23.04 -6.99
N GLU A 359 -11.85 22.89 -5.69
CA GLU A 359 -10.75 23.57 -5.00
C GLU A 359 -9.39 22.91 -5.26
N SER A 360 -8.34 23.71 -5.14
CA SER A 360 -6.95 23.26 -5.27
C SER A 360 -6.57 22.30 -4.14
N VAL A 361 -5.78 21.28 -4.47
CA VAL A 361 -5.19 20.37 -3.48
C VAL A 361 -4.25 21.09 -2.49
N GLU A 362 -3.76 22.28 -2.82
CA GLU A 362 -2.94 23.12 -1.92
C GLU A 362 -3.66 23.48 -0.62
N LYS A 363 -5.01 23.50 -0.62
CA LYS A 363 -5.80 23.77 0.58
C LYS A 363 -5.79 22.63 1.60
N LEU A 364 -5.33 21.45 1.20
CA LEU A 364 -5.26 20.29 2.07
C LEU A 364 -4.05 20.33 3.03
N GLU A 365 -3.19 21.36 2.94
CA GLU A 365 -2.01 21.57 3.80
C GLU A 365 -1.12 20.32 3.94
N LEU A 366 -0.95 19.59 2.82
CA LEU A 366 -0.26 18.30 2.76
C LEU A 366 1.26 18.47 2.86
N SER A 367 1.94 17.43 3.34
CA SER A 367 3.40 17.33 3.33
C SER A 367 4.01 17.45 1.93
N SER A 368 5.28 17.87 1.86
CA SER A 368 6.02 18.01 0.59
C SER A 368 6.07 16.71 -0.21
N ARG A 369 6.20 15.57 0.48
CA ARG A 369 6.17 14.25 -0.14
C ARG A 369 4.83 13.96 -0.79
N THR A 370 3.73 14.18 -0.08
CA THR A 370 2.38 13.95 -0.61
C THR A 370 2.07 14.89 -1.77
N GLN A 371 2.46 16.17 -1.68
CA GLN A 371 2.36 17.11 -2.80
C GLN A 371 3.10 16.61 -4.05
N GLN A 372 4.34 16.13 -3.89
CA GLN A 372 5.11 15.58 -5.01
C GLN A 372 4.44 14.35 -5.66
N VAL A 373 3.80 13.50 -4.85
CA VAL A 373 3.02 12.35 -5.36
C VAL A 373 1.83 12.84 -6.18
N LEU A 374 1.09 13.84 -5.69
CA LEU A 374 -0.05 14.41 -6.41
C LEU A 374 0.38 15.08 -7.73
N GLU A 375 1.49 15.82 -7.73
CA GLU A 375 2.08 16.42 -8.92
C GLU A 375 2.47 15.36 -9.97
N ASN A 376 3.11 14.27 -9.53
CA ASN A 376 3.49 13.15 -10.40
C ASN A 376 2.27 12.44 -11.01
N LEU A 377 1.13 12.46 -10.32
CA LEU A 377 -0.16 11.95 -10.80
C LEU A 377 -0.94 12.98 -11.64
N GLY A 378 -0.45 14.22 -11.74
CA GLY A 378 -1.12 15.31 -12.44
C GLY A 378 -2.41 15.78 -11.75
N VAL A 379 -2.54 15.55 -10.45
CA VAL A 379 -3.72 15.91 -9.65
C VAL A 379 -3.56 17.36 -9.18
N SER A 380 -4.49 18.21 -9.60
CA SER A 380 -4.47 19.65 -9.26
C SER A 380 -5.68 20.07 -8.41
N ARG A 381 -6.78 19.33 -8.47
CA ARG A 381 -8.01 19.59 -7.74
C ARG A 381 -8.40 18.43 -6.85
N ILE A 382 -9.10 18.73 -5.76
CA ILE A 382 -9.62 17.71 -4.83
C ILE A 382 -10.52 16.70 -5.56
N GLY A 383 -11.30 17.15 -6.55
CA GLY A 383 -12.15 16.27 -7.36
C GLY A 383 -11.40 15.30 -8.26
N ASP A 384 -10.15 15.61 -8.66
CA ASP A 384 -9.34 14.72 -9.49
C ASP A 384 -8.99 13.43 -8.71
N LEU A 385 -8.90 13.50 -7.38
CA LEU A 385 -8.65 12.36 -6.50
C LEU A 385 -9.77 11.33 -6.52
N ALA A 386 -10.98 11.69 -6.96
CA ALA A 386 -12.07 10.72 -7.10
C ALA A 386 -11.81 9.67 -8.20
N GLN A 387 -10.83 9.90 -9.07
CA GLN A 387 -10.41 8.96 -10.11
C GLN A 387 -9.45 7.89 -9.61
N TYR A 388 -8.86 8.08 -8.42
CA TYR A 388 -7.86 7.20 -7.84
C TYR A 388 -8.45 6.48 -6.63
N THR A 389 -8.32 5.16 -6.60
CA THR A 389 -8.59 4.40 -5.38
C THR A 389 -7.40 4.46 -4.44
N ASP A 390 -7.60 4.11 -3.17
CA ASP A 390 -6.50 3.90 -2.23
C ASP A 390 -5.48 2.87 -2.75
N LEU A 391 -5.94 1.79 -3.40
CA LEU A 391 -5.08 0.78 -4.03
C LEU A 391 -4.19 1.38 -5.14
N ASP A 392 -4.72 2.33 -5.93
CA ASP A 392 -3.94 3.01 -6.97
C ASP A 392 -2.89 3.93 -6.35
N LEU A 393 -3.27 4.64 -5.28
CA LEU A 393 -2.36 5.53 -4.57
C LEU A 393 -1.22 4.77 -3.89
N TYR A 394 -1.46 3.56 -3.38
CA TYR A 394 -0.38 2.72 -2.84
C TYR A 394 0.67 2.33 -3.89
N LYS A 395 0.30 2.30 -5.17
CA LYS A 395 1.20 2.01 -6.30
C LYS A 395 1.84 3.25 -6.90
N ALA A 396 1.42 4.45 -6.47
CA ALA A 396 1.95 5.69 -7.01
C ALA A 396 3.42 5.90 -6.61
N ALA A 397 4.17 6.55 -7.50
CA ALA A 397 5.59 6.79 -7.33
C ALA A 397 5.90 7.65 -6.11
N GLY A 398 6.71 7.16 -5.17
CA GLY A 398 7.05 7.89 -3.93
C GLY A 398 5.93 7.88 -2.88
N SER A 399 4.81 7.22 -3.17
CA SER A 399 3.71 6.99 -2.23
C SER A 399 4.04 5.86 -1.26
N GLY A 400 3.18 5.68 -0.26
CA GLY A 400 3.34 4.73 0.83
C GLY A 400 2.16 4.79 1.80
N GLN A 401 2.28 4.13 2.93
CA GLN A 401 1.25 4.11 3.96
C GLN A 401 0.98 5.52 4.52
N SER A 402 2.02 6.29 4.81
CA SER A 402 1.88 7.64 5.38
C SER A 402 1.18 8.60 4.42
N VAL A 403 1.49 8.51 3.12
CA VAL A 403 0.90 9.37 2.08
C VAL A 403 -0.61 9.10 1.93
N VAL A 404 -1.00 7.82 1.85
CA VAL A 404 -2.42 7.46 1.70
C VAL A 404 -3.21 7.82 2.97
N GLN A 405 -2.62 7.63 4.15
CA GLN A 405 -3.23 8.00 5.43
C GLN A 405 -3.39 9.52 5.58
N GLU A 406 -2.37 10.30 5.21
CA GLU A 406 -2.42 11.76 5.20
C GLU A 406 -3.52 12.27 4.26
N LEU A 407 -3.57 11.76 3.03
CA LEU A 407 -4.62 12.10 2.06
C LEU A 407 -6.01 11.74 2.56
N SER A 408 -6.18 10.54 3.13
CA SER A 408 -7.47 10.10 3.67
C SER A 408 -7.94 11.00 4.83
N THR A 409 -7.01 11.40 5.70
CA THR A 409 -7.29 12.28 6.84
C THR A 409 -7.64 13.69 6.38
N ALA A 410 -6.83 14.25 5.47
CA ALA A 410 -7.04 15.58 4.93
C ALA A 410 -8.39 15.66 4.19
N LEU A 411 -8.70 14.70 3.31
CA LEU A 411 -9.99 14.66 2.62
C LEU A 411 -11.17 14.52 3.58
N GLY A 412 -11.02 13.71 4.63
CA GLY A 412 -12.04 13.53 5.66
C GLY A 412 -12.44 14.84 6.34
N ALA A 413 -11.47 15.74 6.58
CA ALA A 413 -11.73 17.08 7.13
C ALA A 413 -12.62 17.95 6.22
N PHE A 414 -12.63 17.69 4.91
CA PHE A 414 -13.48 18.34 3.91
C PHE A 414 -14.76 17.55 3.60
N GLY A 415 -15.04 16.46 4.32
CA GLY A 415 -16.21 15.60 4.10
C GLY A 415 -16.13 14.75 2.82
N VAL A 416 -14.93 14.63 2.24
CA VAL A 416 -14.65 13.81 1.06
C VAL A 416 -13.90 12.55 1.52
N SER A 417 -14.10 11.44 0.82
CA SER A 417 -13.40 10.18 1.12
C SER A 417 -12.78 9.63 -0.15
N LEU A 418 -11.58 9.06 -0.05
CA LEU A 418 -11.00 8.31 -1.16
C LEU A 418 -11.91 7.12 -1.53
N PRO A 419 -12.10 6.85 -2.84
CA PRO A 419 -12.74 5.62 -3.29
C PRO A 419 -12.00 4.40 -2.72
N ARG A 420 -12.72 3.57 -1.95
CA ARG A 420 -12.19 2.32 -1.40
C ARG A 420 -12.94 1.13 -2.00
N PRO A 421 -12.44 0.51 -3.10
CA PRO A 421 -13.11 -0.61 -3.74
C PRO A 421 -13.27 -1.78 -2.77
N GLU A 422 -14.39 -2.48 -2.90
CA GLU A 422 -14.67 -3.67 -2.12
C GLU A 422 -13.75 -4.81 -2.55
N ILE A 423 -12.97 -5.32 -1.60
CA ILE A 423 -12.14 -6.50 -1.81
C ILE A 423 -13.01 -7.72 -1.53
N LYS A 424 -13.29 -8.50 -2.58
CA LYS A 424 -14.02 -9.77 -2.46
C LYS A 424 -13.13 -10.77 -1.71
N LEU A 425 -13.60 -11.19 -0.53
CA LEU A 425 -12.93 -12.14 0.35
C LEU A 425 -13.11 -13.59 -0.11
#